data_AF-A0A0N4U1R8-F1
#
_entry.id   AF-A0A0N4U1R8-F1
#
_cell.length_a   1.000
_cell.length_b   1.000
_cell.length_c   1.000
_cell.angle_alpha   90.00
_cell.angle_beta   90.00
_cell.angle_gamma   90.00
#
_symmetry.space_group_name_H-M   'P 1'
#
loop_
_entity.id
_entity.type
_entity.pdbx_description
1 polymer ?
#
loop_
_entity_poly.entity_id
_entity_poly.type
_entity_poly.pdbx_seq_one_letter_code
_entity_poly.pdbx_strand_id
1 'polypeptide(L)'
;MDISKMSAVDKLDLCRRYFYVGFAFLPLVWIVNVACFFHCAFLEQSFAIQKQFRKYVLGSMIGSAIWIVIFIVWQIIFQIERAKGYEWTDRISFVFPLGYV
;
A
#
# COMPACT_ATOMS: atom_id res chain seq x y z
N MET A 1 4.57 18.72 -7.47
CA MET A 1 3.44 19.51 -6.94
C MET A 1 3.66 19.65 -5.44
N ASP A 2 3.86 20.87 -4.95
CA ASP A 2 3.94 21.11 -3.50
C ASP A 2 2.55 20.92 -2.88
N ILE A 3 2.34 19.81 -2.18
CA ILE A 3 1.07 19.50 -1.50
C ILE A 3 0.71 20.62 -0.50
N SER A 4 1.71 21.32 0.06
CA SER A 4 1.51 22.43 1.01
C SER A 4 0.71 23.61 0.44
N LYS A 5 0.76 23.86 -0.88
CA LYS A 5 0.09 24.99 -1.54
C LYS A 5 -1.37 24.71 -1.93
N MET A 6 -1.85 23.48 -1.75
CA MET A 6 -3.21 23.08 -2.13
C MET A 6 -4.23 23.45 -1.06
N SER A 7 -5.46 23.76 -1.49
CA SER A 7 -6.58 23.96 -0.56
C SER A 7 -6.89 22.65 0.20
N ALA A 8 -7.49 22.76 1.39
CA ALA A 8 -7.84 21.58 2.19
C ALA A 8 -8.82 20.64 1.45
N VAL A 9 -9.68 21.20 0.60
CA VAL A 9 -10.62 20.45 -0.23
C VAL A 9 -9.90 19.67 -1.33
N ASP A 10 -8.93 20.29 -2.01
CA ASP A 10 -8.15 19.62 -3.07
C ASP A 10 -7.27 18.50 -2.50
N LYS A 11 -6.69 18.71 -1.32
CA LYS A 11 -5.96 17.67 -0.58
C LYS A 11 -6.85 16.47 -0.27
N LEU A 12 -8.10 16.71 0.12
CA LEU A 12 -9.05 15.67 0.46
C LEU A 12 -9.49 14.87 -0.78
N ASP A 13 -9.75 15.56 -1.89
CA ASP A 13 -10.07 14.89 -3.16
C ASP A 13 -8.89 14.02 -3.63
N LEU A 14 -7.65 14.53 -3.50
CA LEU A 14 -6.45 13.75 -3.81
C LEU A 14 -6.33 12.50 -2.92
N CYS A 15 -6.51 12.64 -1.61
CA CYS A 15 -6.49 11.51 -0.67
C CYS A 15 -7.56 10.46 -1.01
N ARG A 16 -8.77 10.90 -1.37
CA ARG A 16 -9.87 10.03 -1.82
C ARG A 16 -9.51 9.29 -3.10
N ARG A 17 -8.95 9.97 -4.11
CA ARG A 17 -8.50 9.33 -5.36
C ARG A 17 -7.44 8.27 -5.08
N TYR A 18 -6.44 8.58 -4.27
CA TYR A 18 -5.38 7.64 -3.90
C TYR A 18 -5.94 6.42 -3.14
N PHE A 19 -6.92 6.64 -2.28
CA PHE A 19 -7.65 5.57 -1.60
C PHE A 19 -8.34 4.62 -2.60
N TYR A 20 -9.08 5.15 -3.59
CA TYR A 20 -9.75 4.33 -4.61
C TYR A 20 -8.77 3.66 -5.58
N VAL A 21 -7.71 4.35 -6.00
CA VAL A 21 -6.68 3.79 -6.89
C VAL A 21 -5.98 2.60 -6.25
N GLY A 22 -5.78 2.60 -4.93
CA GLY A 22 -5.16 1.45 -4.26
C GLY A 22 -5.97 0.14 -4.35
N PHE A 23 -7.28 0.20 -4.62
CA PHE A 23 -8.08 -1.00 -4.90
C PHE A 23 -7.73 -1.67 -6.23
N ALA A 24 -7.03 -1.00 -7.14
CA ALA A 24 -6.51 -1.58 -8.37
C ALA A 24 -5.19 -2.36 -8.13
N PHE A 25 -5.11 -3.12 -7.04
CA PHE A 25 -3.95 -3.96 -6.66
C PHE A 25 -2.64 -3.18 -6.43
N LEU A 26 -2.75 -1.93 -5.99
CA LEU A 26 -1.61 -1.01 -5.81
C LEU A 26 -1.44 -0.65 -4.33
N PRO A 27 -0.94 -1.57 -3.47
CA PRO A 27 -0.75 -1.27 -2.04
C PRO A 27 0.25 -0.15 -1.78
N LEU A 28 1.22 0.03 -2.69
CA LEU A 28 2.18 1.13 -2.61
C LEU A 28 1.48 2.49 -2.65
N VAL A 29 0.39 2.63 -3.40
CA VAL A 29 -0.40 3.86 -3.45
C VAL A 29 -1.06 4.13 -2.09
N TRP A 30 -1.55 3.10 -1.40
CA TRP A 30 -2.05 3.25 -0.04
C TRP A 30 -0.97 3.68 0.94
N ILE A 31 0.24 3.12 0.85
CA ILE A 31 1.38 3.53 1.69
C ILE A 31 1.74 5.00 1.45
N VAL A 32 1.82 5.42 0.17
CA VAL A 32 2.06 6.83 -0.18
C VAL A 32 0.95 7.74 0.34
N ASN A 33 -0.32 7.33 0.20
CA ASN A 33 -1.47 8.06 0.73
C ASN A 33 -1.35 8.27 2.25
N VAL A 34 -0.96 7.22 2.98
CA VAL A 34 -0.74 7.30 4.42
C VAL A 34 0.42 8.25 4.71
N ALA A 35 1.58 8.07 4.10
CA ALA A 35 2.76 8.91 4.36
C ALA A 35 2.52 10.40 4.06
N CYS A 36 1.87 10.73 2.95
CA CYS A 36 1.60 12.12 2.56
C CYS A 36 0.55 12.81 3.43
N PHE A 37 -0.52 12.11 3.83
CA PHE A 37 -1.65 12.71 4.55
C PHE A 37 -1.68 12.36 6.04
N PHE A 38 -0.69 11.64 6.57
CA PHE A 38 -0.58 11.32 8.00
C PHE A 38 -0.62 12.59 8.85
N HIS A 39 0.12 13.62 8.45
CA HIS A 39 0.15 14.89 9.15
C HIS A 39 -1.23 15.59 9.16
N CYS A 40 -1.91 15.67 8.03
CA CYS A 40 -3.26 16.24 7.94
C CYS A 40 -4.30 15.42 8.74
N ALA A 41 -4.11 14.11 8.84
CA ALA A 41 -5.03 13.24 9.58
C ALA A 41 -4.84 13.35 11.10
N PHE A 42 -3.60 13.45 11.61
CA PHE A 42 -3.32 13.34 13.04
C PHE A 42 -2.86 14.64 13.72
N LEU A 43 -2.19 15.54 13.01
CA LEU A 43 -1.58 16.76 13.58
C LEU A 43 -2.41 18.03 13.38
N GLU A 44 -3.29 18.09 12.37
CA GLU A 44 -4.07 19.29 12.06
C GLU A 44 -5.29 19.45 12.99
N GLN A 45 -5.54 20.66 13.52
CA GLN A 45 -6.56 20.92 14.55
C GLN A 45 -7.99 21.14 13.99
N SER A 46 -8.18 21.16 12.66
CA SER A 46 -9.49 21.41 12.06
C SER A 46 -10.39 20.16 12.09
N PHE A 47 -11.23 20.07 13.13
CA PHE A 47 -11.98 18.86 13.48
C PHE A 47 -12.86 18.29 12.34
N ALA A 48 -13.55 19.14 11.57
CA ALA A 48 -14.49 18.69 10.53
C ALA A 48 -13.79 18.03 9.34
N ILE A 49 -12.71 18.65 8.86
CA ILE A 49 -11.93 18.16 7.71
C ILE A 49 -11.03 16.99 8.12
N GLN A 50 -10.44 17.07 9.32
CA GLN A 50 -9.57 16.05 9.88
C GLN A 50 -10.27 14.68 9.99
N LYS A 51 -11.55 14.66 10.41
CA LYS A 51 -12.32 13.40 10.52
C LYS A 51 -12.43 12.68 9.17
N GLN A 52 -12.54 13.41 8.07
CA GLN A 52 -12.60 12.83 6.73
C GLN A 52 -11.25 12.25 6.31
N PHE A 53 -10.15 12.98 6.52
CA PHE A 53 -8.80 12.47 6.25
C PHE A 53 -8.50 11.20 7.06
N ARG A 54 -8.83 11.19 8.36
CA ARG A 54 -8.64 10.01 9.22
C ARG A 54 -9.34 8.78 8.67
N LYS A 55 -10.58 8.91 8.16
CA LYS A 55 -11.33 7.77 7.59
C LYS A 55 -10.59 7.15 6.40
N TYR A 56 -10.13 7.98 5.45
CA TYR A 56 -9.43 7.49 4.26
C TYR A 56 -8.03 6.99 4.55
N VAL A 57 -7.27 7.70 5.39
CA VAL A 57 -5.91 7.31 5.80
C VAL A 57 -5.95 6.01 6.60
N LEU A 58 -6.87 5.85 7.55
CA LEU A 58 -7.04 4.60 8.30
C LEU A 58 -7.46 3.44 7.39
N GLY A 59 -8.37 3.68 6.45
CA GLY A 59 -8.73 2.69 5.44
C GLY A 59 -7.53 2.26 4.59
N SER A 60 -6.70 3.22 4.13
CA SER A 60 -5.46 2.93 3.40
C SER A 60 -4.44 2.19 4.27
N MET A 61 -4.29 2.53 5.55
CA MET A 61 -3.40 1.80 6.48
C MET A 61 -3.83 0.33 6.60
N ILE A 62 -5.11 0.08 6.86
CA ILE A 62 -5.65 -1.29 6.97
C ILE A 62 -5.45 -2.04 5.66
N GLY A 63 -5.83 -1.44 4.53
CA GLY A 63 -5.64 -2.05 3.21
C GLY A 63 -4.18 -2.37 2.92
N SER A 64 -3.26 -1.47 3.25
CA SER A 64 -1.82 -1.68 3.05
C SER A 64 -1.29 -2.81 3.93
N ALA A 65 -1.73 -2.89 5.20
CA ALA A 65 -1.34 -3.96 6.11
C ALA A 65 -1.84 -5.32 5.62
N ILE A 66 -3.09 -5.41 5.14
CA ILE A 66 -3.66 -6.63 4.56
C ILE A 66 -2.81 -7.08 3.36
N TRP A 67 -2.47 -6.16 2.44
CA TRP A 67 -1.63 -6.50 1.29
C TRP A 67 -0.23 -6.96 1.69
N ILE A 68 0.41 -6.29 2.65
CA ILE A 68 1.73 -6.69 3.15
C ILE A 68 1.67 -8.12 3.69
N VAL A 69 0.64 -8.46 4.47
CA VAL A 69 0.45 -9.83 4.98
C VAL A 69 0.25 -10.82 3.82
N ILE A 70 -0.60 -10.50 2.84
CA ILE A 70 -0.80 -11.35 1.64
C ILE A 70 0.52 -11.59 0.90
N PHE A 71 1.31 -10.53 0.67
CA PHE A 71 2.60 -10.65 0.01
C PHE A 71 3.59 -11.48 0.82
N ILE A 72 3.69 -11.28 2.13
CA ILE A 72 4.58 -12.06 3.00
C ILE A 72 4.19 -13.53 2.97
N VAL A 73 2.91 -13.85 3.12
CA VAL A 73 2.40 -15.23 3.07
C VAL A 73 2.70 -15.87 1.71
N TRP A 74 2.44 -15.14 0.62
CA TRP A 74 2.77 -15.62 -0.73
C TRP A 74 4.27 -15.88 -0.89
N GLN A 75 5.13 -14.98 -0.42
CA GLN A 75 6.58 -15.16 -0.49
C GLN A 75 7.03 -16.36 0.34
N ILE A 76 6.51 -16.56 1.55
CA ILE A 76 6.85 -17.72 2.38
C ILE A 76 6.46 -19.03 1.68
N ILE A 77 5.23 -19.13 1.18
CA ILE A 77 4.75 -20.32 0.45
C ILE A 77 5.61 -20.56 -0.79
N PHE A 78 5.85 -19.52 -1.60
CA PHE A 78 6.65 -19.63 -2.81
C PHE A 78 8.08 -20.09 -2.51
N GLN A 79 8.73 -19.57 -1.47
CA GLN A 79 10.09 -19.99 -1.09
C GLN A 79 10.14 -21.44 -0.61
N ILE A 80 9.14 -21.89 0.17
CA ILE A 80 9.05 -23.29 0.63
C ILE A 80 8.83 -24.24 -0.55
N GLU A 81 7.90 -23.93 -1.44
CA GLU A 81 7.58 -24.78 -2.59
C GLU A 81 8.70 -24.81 -3.62
N ARG A 82 9.36 -23.68 -3.86
CA ARG A 82 10.52 -23.60 -4.76
C ARG A 82 11.69 -24.44 -4.25
N ALA A 83 11.91 -24.48 -2.93
CA ALA A 83 12.93 -25.34 -2.33
C ALA A 83 12.66 -26.84 -2.52
N LYS A 84 11.42 -27.25 -2.84
CA LYS A 84 11.09 -28.64 -3.18
C LYS A 84 11.42 -29.00 -4.65
N GLY A 85 11.76 -28.01 -5.48
CA GLY A 85 12.14 -28.23 -6.88
C GLY A 85 10.96 -28.61 -7.80
N TYR A 86 9.76 -28.12 -7.53
CA TYR A 86 8.61 -28.39 -8.41
C TYR A 86 8.66 -27.55 -9.69
N GLU A 87 8.38 -28.18 -10.84
CA GLU A 87 8.39 -27.50 -12.15
C GLU A 87 7.51 -26.24 -12.21
N TRP A 88 6.37 -26.23 -11.51
CA TRP A 88 5.47 -25.08 -11.53
C TRP A 88 6.11 -23.85 -10.88
N THR A 89 6.98 -24.05 -9.89
CA THR A 89 7.72 -22.96 -9.23
C THR A 89 8.79 -22.37 -10.13
N ASP A 90 9.42 -23.18 -10.98
CA ASP A 90 10.36 -22.70 -11.99
C ASP A 90 9.65 -21.87 -13.07
N ARG A 91 8.46 -22.28 -13.50
CA ARG A 91 7.68 -21.56 -14.52
C ARG A 91 7.25 -20.15 -14.08
N ILE A 92 7.04 -19.93 -12.79
CA ILE A 92 6.68 -18.62 -12.23
C ILE A 92 7.88 -17.88 -11.61
N SER A 93 9.05 -18.51 -11.56
CA SER A 93 10.28 -17.89 -11.06
C SER A 93 10.79 -16.88 -12.08
N PHE A 94 10.80 -15.60 -11.70
CA PHE A 94 11.39 -14.56 -12.53
C PHE A 94 12.92 -14.49 -12.40
N VAL A 95 13.44 -14.75 -11.20
CA VAL A 95 14.89 -14.73 -10.91
C VAL A 95 15.33 -16.08 -10.39
N PHE A 96 16.19 -16.74 -11.16
CA PHE A 96 16.82 -17.99 -10.76
C PHE A 96 18.09 -17.69 -9.96
N PRO A 97 18.28 -18.30 -8.78
CA PRO A 97 19.56 -18.21 -8.09
C PRO A 97 20.61 -19.00 -8.87
N LEU A 98 21.66 -18.31 -9.34
CA LEU A 98 22.83 -18.97 -9.90
C LEU A 98 23.50 -19.78 -8.79
N GLY A 99 23.60 -21.10 -8.95
CA GLY A 99 24.18 -22.02 -7.96
C GLY A 99 23.20 -22.99 -7.31
N TYR A 100 21.93 -23.01 -7.72
CA TYR A 100 21.00 -24.09 -7.38
C TYR A 100 21.27 -25.29 -8.29
N VAL A 101 21.81 -26.36 -7.71
CA VAL A 101 21.90 -27.71 -8.31
C VAL A 101 20.80 -28.60 -7.76
#